data_AF-A0AAW8B1V4-F1
#
_entry.id   AF-A0AAW8B1V4-F1
#
_cell.length_a   1.000
_cell.length_b   1.000
_cell.length_c   1.000
_cell.angle_alpha   90.00
_cell.angle_beta   90.00
_cell.angle_gamma   90.00
#
_symmetry.space_group_name_H-M   'P 1'
#
loop_
_entity.id
_entity.type
_entity.pdbx_description
1 polymer ?
#
loop_
_entity_poly.entity_id
_entity_poly.type
_entity_poly.pdbx_seq_one_letter_code
_entity_poly.pdbx_strand_id
1 'polypeptide(L)'
;MILAYLSDHEKSLTKVVNGFETSGDEHALNTWCMEYVAKHPIVRHAHCDAPFAELDAAQIMEVIVDQHQQVIELYRYLASRADIPSAKELMESLRSLEEHEMMRMVQSANRFGDM
;
A
#
# COMPACT_ATOMS: atom_id res chain seq x y z
N MET A 1 9.54 12.85 -11.62
CA MET A 1 10.32 12.42 -10.43
C MET A 1 9.47 11.64 -9.44
N ILE A 2 8.27 12.11 -9.07
CA ILE A 2 7.38 11.41 -8.11
C ILE A 2 7.07 9.96 -8.54
N LEU A 3 6.71 9.72 -9.80
CA LEU A 3 6.42 8.37 -10.30
C LEU A 3 7.64 7.41 -10.27
N ALA A 4 8.84 7.93 -10.48
CA ALA A 4 10.06 7.13 -10.40
C ALA A 4 10.37 6.74 -8.96
N TYR A 5 10.22 7.70 -8.04
CA TYR A 5 10.32 7.46 -6.60
C TYR A 5 9.31 6.41 -6.12
N LEU A 6 8.05 6.53 -6.53
CA LEU A 6 7.00 5.56 -6.21
C LEU A 6 7.36 4.17 -6.74
N SER A 7 7.78 4.08 -8.00
CA SER A 7 8.22 2.81 -8.59
C SER A 7 9.34 2.15 -7.77
N ASP A 8 10.30 2.93 -7.26
CA ASP A 8 11.39 2.38 -6.46
C ASP A 8 10.94 2.00 -5.05
N HIS A 9 10.00 2.74 -4.47
CA HIS A 9 9.35 2.39 -3.21
C HIS A 9 8.59 1.06 -3.31
N GLU A 10 7.71 0.92 -4.30
CA GLU A 10 6.94 -0.30 -4.58
C GLU A 10 7.83 -1.54 -4.77
N LYS A 11 8.96 -1.38 -5.47
CA LYS A 11 9.97 -2.44 -5.60
C LYS A 11 10.60 -2.81 -4.26
N SER A 12 10.84 -1.83 -3.40
CA SER A 12 11.37 -2.08 -2.06
C SER A 12 10.35 -2.83 -1.21
N LEU A 13 9.09 -2.38 -1.20
CA LEU A 13 7.99 -3.03 -0.50
C LEU A 13 7.81 -4.48 -0.95
N THR A 14 7.81 -4.72 -2.27
CA THR A 14 7.72 -6.07 -2.85
C THR A 14 8.83 -6.98 -2.33
N LYS A 15 10.07 -6.50 -2.22
CA LYS A 15 11.19 -7.29 -1.67
C LYS A 15 11.00 -7.62 -0.20
N VAL A 16 10.51 -6.63 0.56
CA VAL A 16 10.21 -6.78 1.98
C VAL A 16 9.14 -7.87 2.15
N VAL A 17 7.99 -7.72 1.49
CA VAL A 17 6.87 -8.71 1.52
C VAL A 17 7.32 -10.10 1.07
N ASN A 18 8.03 -10.23 -0.05
CA ASN A 18 8.53 -11.53 -0.54
C ASN A 18 9.53 -12.20 0.42
N GLY A 19 10.30 -11.41 1.16
CA GLY A 19 11.22 -11.93 2.17
C GLY A 19 10.51 -12.59 3.36
N PHE A 20 9.21 -12.34 3.52
CA PHE A 20 8.42 -12.85 4.65
C PHE A 20 7.54 -14.05 4.32
N GLU A 21 7.13 -14.25 3.06
CA GLU A 21 6.45 -15.49 2.62
C GLU A 21 7.26 -16.73 3.02
N THR A 22 8.59 -16.63 3.03
CA THR A 22 9.51 -17.70 3.45
C THR A 22 9.61 -17.95 4.95
N SER A 23 8.93 -17.16 5.81
CA SER A 23 9.15 -17.15 7.27
C SER A 23 7.90 -17.33 8.15
N GLY A 24 6.70 -17.41 7.57
CA GLY A 24 5.43 -17.43 8.31
C GLY A 24 4.56 -18.68 8.09
N ASP A 25 3.52 -18.81 8.93
CA ASP A 25 2.40 -19.73 8.69
C ASP A 25 1.53 -19.17 7.55
N GLU A 26 2.02 -19.39 6.33
CA GLU A 26 1.54 -18.82 5.06
C GLU A 26 0.03 -19.05 4.83
N HIS A 27 -0.51 -20.14 5.37
CA HIS A 27 -1.85 -20.61 5.01
C HIS A 27 -2.98 -19.80 5.67
N ALA A 28 -2.81 -19.39 6.94
CA ALA A 28 -3.80 -18.59 7.68
C ALA A 28 -3.83 -17.15 7.18
N LEU A 29 -2.65 -16.55 6.95
CA LEU A 29 -2.49 -15.22 6.38
C LEU A 29 -3.12 -15.11 4.98
N ASN A 30 -2.88 -16.10 4.11
CA ASN A 30 -3.48 -16.13 2.78
C ASN A 30 -5.02 -16.19 2.86
N THR A 31 -5.56 -16.99 3.77
CA THR A 31 -7.02 -17.09 3.98
C THR A 31 -7.63 -15.74 4.39
N TRP A 32 -7.04 -15.05 5.38
CA TRP A 32 -7.57 -13.76 5.83
C TRP A 32 -7.39 -12.65 4.81
N CYS A 33 -6.29 -12.66 4.05
CA CYS A 33 -6.07 -11.73 2.95
C CYS A 33 -7.16 -11.89 1.88
N MET A 34 -7.41 -13.12 1.43
CA MET A 34 -8.45 -13.43 0.45
C MET A 34 -9.85 -13.04 0.96
N GLU A 35 -10.18 -13.34 2.21
CA GLU A 35 -11.47 -12.94 2.81
C GLU A 35 -11.65 -11.42 2.88
N TYR A 36 -10.57 -10.68 3.21
CA TYR A 36 -10.62 -9.23 3.28
C TYR A 36 -10.83 -8.62 1.90
N VAL A 37 -10.01 -9.01 0.91
CA VAL A 37 -10.09 -8.49 -0.45
C VAL A 37 -11.42 -8.85 -1.11
N ALA A 38 -12.01 -10.01 -0.78
CA ALA A 38 -13.35 -10.35 -1.26
C ALA A 38 -14.44 -9.39 -0.75
N LYS A 39 -14.27 -8.81 0.45
CA LYS A 39 -15.22 -7.87 1.08
C LYS A 39 -14.88 -6.41 0.82
N HIS A 40 -13.60 -6.10 0.66
CA HIS A 40 -13.02 -4.79 0.42
C HIS A 40 -12.07 -4.91 -0.77
N PRO A 41 -12.61 -4.99 -2.00
CA PRO A 41 -11.78 -5.13 -3.19
C PRO A 41 -10.80 -3.97 -3.29
N ILE A 42 -9.54 -4.29 -3.62
CA ILE A 42 -8.54 -3.24 -3.86
C ILE A 42 -8.87 -2.56 -5.18
N VAL A 43 -9.42 -1.35 -5.10
CA VAL A 43 -9.81 -0.52 -6.24
C VAL A 43 -8.56 0.14 -6.78
N ARG A 44 -8.19 -0.24 -8.01
CA ARG A 44 -6.99 0.29 -8.67
C ARG A 44 -7.20 1.67 -9.29
N HIS A 45 -8.43 2.13 -9.47
CA HIS A 45 -8.71 3.40 -10.14
C HIS A 45 -9.86 4.12 -9.41
N ALA A 46 -9.54 5.21 -8.71
CA ALA A 46 -10.54 6.06 -8.09
C ALA A 46 -11.26 6.95 -9.12
N HIS A 47 -10.60 7.30 -10.23
CA HIS A 47 -11.08 8.21 -11.28
C HIS A 47 -10.98 7.60 -12.67
N CYS A 48 -12.03 6.88 -13.11
CA CYS A 48 -12.16 6.26 -14.44
C CYS A 48 -11.04 5.27 -14.83
N ASP A 49 -11.29 4.45 -15.85
CA ASP A 49 -10.27 3.58 -16.47
C ASP A 49 -9.23 4.36 -17.31
N ALA A 50 -9.06 5.65 -17.04
CA ALA A 50 -8.13 6.50 -17.78
C ALA A 50 -6.68 6.14 -17.43
N PRO A 51 -5.80 5.91 -18.42
CA PRO A 51 -4.40 5.65 -18.14
C PRO A 51 -3.75 6.86 -17.45
N PHE A 52 -2.74 6.64 -16.60
CA PHE A 52 -2.00 7.73 -15.94
C PHE A 52 -1.44 8.79 -16.91
N ALA A 53 -1.25 8.44 -18.19
CA ALA A 53 -0.82 9.38 -19.22
C ALA A 53 -1.85 10.48 -19.53
N GLU A 54 -3.12 10.28 -19.19
CA GLU A 54 -4.23 11.20 -19.42
C GLU A 54 -4.62 11.99 -18.15
N LEU A 55 -4.04 11.65 -17.00
CA LEU A 55 -4.32 12.28 -15.71
C LEU A 55 -3.30 13.39 -15.40
N ASP A 56 -3.76 14.45 -14.75
CA ASP A 56 -2.86 15.45 -14.19
C ASP A 56 -2.17 14.95 -12.90
N ALA A 57 -1.16 15.70 -12.44
CA ALA A 57 -0.38 15.29 -11.27
C ALA A 57 -1.23 15.18 -9.98
N ALA A 58 -2.28 15.99 -9.83
CA ALA A 58 -3.16 15.94 -8.66
C ALA A 58 -4.06 14.70 -8.70
N GLN A 59 -4.63 14.39 -9.86
CA GLN A 59 -5.44 13.19 -10.09
C GLN A 59 -4.61 11.91 -9.91
N ILE A 60 -3.39 11.88 -10.45
CA ILE A 60 -2.44 10.77 -10.25
C ILE A 60 -2.17 10.59 -8.74
N MET A 61 -1.90 11.68 -8.03
CA MET A 61 -1.65 11.64 -6.59
C MET A 61 -2.85 11.13 -5.81
N GLU A 62 -4.07 11.54 -6.15
CA GLU A 62 -5.29 11.06 -5.50
C GLU A 62 -5.47 9.54 -5.67
N VAL A 63 -5.27 9.03 -6.89
CA VAL A 63 -5.33 7.58 -7.17
C VAL A 63 -4.30 6.81 -6.35
N ILE A 64 -3.06 7.30 -6.28
CA ILE A 64 -2.00 6.61 -5.56
C ILE A 64 -2.25 6.64 -4.05
N VAL A 65 -2.60 7.80 -3.49
CA VAL A 65 -2.93 7.94 -2.06
C VAL A 65 -4.07 7.01 -1.66
N ASP A 66 -5.12 6.93 -2.48
CA ASP A 66 -6.24 6.01 -2.23
C ASP A 66 -5.79 4.55 -2.23
N GLN A 67 -4.95 4.14 -3.19
CA GLN A 67 -4.40 2.78 -3.22
C GLN A 67 -3.57 2.45 -1.96
N HIS A 68 -2.67 3.33 -1.53
CA HIS A 68 -1.88 3.10 -0.31
C HIS A 68 -2.77 3.05 0.94
N GLN A 69 -3.82 3.87 1.01
CA GLN A 69 -4.78 3.82 2.12
C GLN A 69 -5.48 2.46 2.19
N GLN A 70 -5.87 1.88 1.05
CA GLN A 70 -6.46 0.54 1.01
C GLN A 70 -5.48 -0.55 1.47
N VAL A 71 -4.20 -0.43 1.11
CA VAL A 71 -3.14 -1.37 1.53
C VAL A 71 -2.87 -1.27 3.05
N ILE A 72 -2.82 -0.07 3.61
CA ILE A 72 -2.69 0.16 5.06
C ILE A 72 -3.84 -0.48 5.82
N GLU A 73 -5.05 -0.33 5.31
CA GLU A 73 -6.25 -0.92 5.90
C GLU A 73 -6.23 -2.45 5.88
N LEU A 74 -5.72 -3.04 4.80
CA LEU A 74 -5.44 -4.47 4.72
C LEU A 74 -4.41 -4.90 5.78
N TYR A 75 -3.25 -4.23 5.88
CA TYR A 75 -2.24 -4.58 6.89
C TYR A 75 -2.76 -4.42 8.31
N ARG A 76 -3.56 -3.39 8.59
CA ARG A 76 -4.23 -3.20 9.88
C ARG A 76 -5.17 -4.37 10.20
N TYR A 77 -5.96 -4.80 9.22
CA TYR A 77 -6.85 -5.95 9.36
C TYR A 77 -6.06 -7.23 9.64
N LEU A 78 -5.02 -7.52 8.85
CA LEU A 78 -4.19 -8.71 9.02
C LEU A 78 -3.48 -8.73 10.38
N ALA A 79 -2.94 -7.58 10.84
CA ALA A 79 -2.35 -7.46 12.17
C ALA A 79 -3.34 -7.78 13.30
N SER A 80 -4.62 -7.41 13.12
CA SER A 80 -5.67 -7.68 14.11
C SER A 80 -6.10 -9.15 14.18
N ARG A 81 -5.83 -9.92 13.11
CA ARG A 81 -6.15 -11.35 13.01
C ARG A 81 -4.95 -12.25 13.31
N ALA A 82 -3.74 -11.74 13.18
CA ALA A 82 -2.52 -12.50 13.41
C ALA A 82 -2.36 -12.91 14.88
N ASP A 83 -2.52 -14.20 15.14
CA ASP A 83 -2.26 -14.80 16.47
C ASP A 83 -0.77 -14.98 16.76
N ILE A 84 0.06 -15.06 15.71
CA ILE A 84 1.52 -15.20 15.82
C ILE A 84 2.13 -13.81 16.05
N PRO A 85 2.86 -13.58 17.16
CA PRO A 85 3.43 -12.26 17.47
C PRO A 85 4.33 -11.69 16.37
N SER A 86 5.16 -12.52 15.73
CA SER A 86 6.04 -12.10 14.63
C SER A 86 5.27 -11.68 13.38
N ALA A 87 4.16 -12.36 13.06
CA ALA A 87 3.30 -11.98 11.95
C ALA A 87 2.58 -10.65 12.23
N LYS A 88 2.15 -10.43 13.47
CA LYS A 88 1.56 -9.16 13.90
C LYS A 88 2.56 -8.00 13.81
N GLU A 89 3.75 -8.17 14.36
CA GLU A 89 4.82 -7.17 14.31
C GLU A 89 5.20 -6.82 12.87
N LEU A 90 5.21 -7.82 11.98
CA LEU A 90 5.43 -7.62 10.56
C LEU A 90 4.34 -6.74 9.92
N MET A 91 3.06 -7.09 10.12
CA MET A 91 1.95 -6.32 9.54
C MET A 91 1.94 -4.89 10.07
N GLU A 92 2.27 -4.68 11.35
CA GLU A 92 2.43 -3.35 11.94
C GLU A 92 3.61 -2.57 11.35
N SER A 93 4.72 -3.25 11.06
CA SER A 93 5.90 -2.66 10.43
C SER A 93 5.62 -2.24 8.98
N LEU A 94 4.96 -3.09 8.20
CA LEU A 94 4.53 -2.79 6.83
C LEU A 94 3.54 -1.61 6.82
N ARG A 95 2.57 -1.62 7.73
CA ARG A 95 1.62 -0.50 7.89
C ARG A 95 2.36 0.82 8.17
N SER A 96 3.31 0.82 9.11
CA SER A 96 4.09 2.01 9.47
C SER A 96 4.95 2.51 8.30
N LEU A 97 5.51 1.61 7.50
CA LEU A 97 6.28 1.98 6.31
C LEU A 97 5.41 2.70 5.28
N GLU A 98 4.23 2.15 4.98
CA GLU A 98 3.25 2.76 4.06
C GLU A 98 2.74 4.11 4.57
N GLU A 99 2.41 4.23 5.86
CA GLU A 99 1.96 5.48 6.49
C GLU A 99 3.00 6.59 6.32
N HIS A 100 4.29 6.30 6.57
CA HIS A 100 5.37 7.27 6.38
C HIS A 100 5.53 7.70 4.91
N GLU A 101 5.37 6.76 3.99
CA GLU A 101 5.51 7.01 2.56
C GLU A 101 4.37 7.88 2.03
N MET A 102 3.14 7.61 2.46
CA MET A 102 2.02 8.49 2.19
C MET A 102 2.27 9.92 2.71
N MET A 103 2.79 10.07 3.93
CA MET A 103 3.12 11.40 4.46
C MET A 103 4.15 12.12 3.58
N ARG A 104 5.21 11.42 3.14
CA ARG A 104 6.24 11.98 2.25
C ARG A 104 5.68 12.33 0.88
N MET A 105 4.78 11.53 0.35
CA MET A 105 4.11 11.75 -0.92
C MET A 105 3.22 12.98 -0.89
N VAL A 106 2.36 13.13 0.13
CA VAL A 106 1.51 14.31 0.31
C VAL A 106 2.35 15.58 0.46
N GLN A 107 3.41 15.54 1.27
CA GLN A 107 4.34 16.67 1.40
C GLN A 107 5.02 17.04 0.09
N SER A 108 5.42 16.04 -0.70
CA SER A 108 6.05 16.26 -2.01
C SER A 108 5.05 16.86 -2.99
N ALA A 109 3.83 16.34 -3.07
CA ALA A 109 2.76 16.84 -3.93
C ALA A 109 2.42 18.31 -3.64
N ASN A 110 2.30 18.68 -2.37
CA ASN A 110 2.05 20.06 -1.95
C ASN A 110 3.17 21.00 -2.42
N ARG A 111 4.42 20.53 -2.46
CA ARG A 111 5.58 21.32 -2.91
C ARG A 111 5.65 21.47 -4.44
N PHE A 112 5.05 20.56 -5.20
CA PHE A 112 4.94 20.66 -6.66
C PHE A 112 3.74 21.50 -7.11
N GLY A 113 2.67 21.58 -6.32
CA GLY A 113 1.53 22.47 -6.61
C GLY A 113 1.79 23.95 -6.32
N ASP A 114 2.86 24.26 -5.60
CA ASP A 114 3.30 25.62 -5.25
C ASP A 114 4.37 26.16 -6.23
N MET A 115 4.71 25.41 -7.28
CA MET A 115 5.55 25.84 -8.42
C MET A 115 4.71 26.04 -9.68
#